data_AF-A0A2U3PVL3-F1
#
_entry.id   AF-A0A2U3PVL3-F1
#
_cell.length_a   1.000
_cell.length_b   1.000
_cell.length_c   1.000
_cell.angle_alpha   90.00
_cell.angle_beta   90.00
_cell.angle_gamma   90.00
#
_symmetry.space_group_name_H-M   'P 1'
#
loop_
_entity.id
_entity.type
_entity.pdbx_description
1 polymer ?
#
loop_
_entity_poly.entity_id
_entity_poly.type
_entity_poly.pdbx_seq_one_letter_code
_entity_poly.pdbx_strand_id
1 'polypeptide(L)'
;MTAASWTGEAFPPVDHCIYAHRDEEHTPFTDEHIIPFGLLPKGGDWFLPKSSCLKCNAITTRFEDTCLRGTFGVFREHLDLKTRRKKNRNKPREVWFKGPDGSDSKQEMQVADIPRYCLGFNWLPPGILRGQSPTSELNFSGETVLRYARGELEKFIPDKHGFRLGSVRMLDFARMLAKIAHSYAIGKCGENAFEPMLPDLILGRDEHAPYLIGGDPRGTPPAQPRVLHDIYPMSAAIGDDGITYLGFVIRLFAFWETPTYFVIVGRKKWRVGPRNERLARSGPSA
;
A
#
# COMPACT_ATOMS: atom_id res chain seq x y z
N MET A 1 -23.10 0.72 -9.32
CA MET A 1 -21.71 0.94 -9.80
C MET A 1 -21.33 -0.25 -10.66
N THR A 2 -21.10 -0.06 -11.95
CA THR A 2 -20.46 -1.08 -12.80
C THR A 2 -19.10 -1.40 -12.19
N ALA A 3 -18.81 -2.67 -11.95
CA ALA A 3 -17.55 -3.10 -11.34
C ALA A 3 -16.37 -2.46 -12.08
N ALA A 4 -15.45 -1.84 -11.32
CA ALA A 4 -14.16 -1.45 -11.85
C ALA A 4 -13.54 -2.65 -12.59
N SER A 5 -13.15 -2.46 -13.84
CA SER A 5 -12.54 -3.54 -14.64
C SER A 5 -11.19 -3.88 -14.02
N TRP A 6 -11.07 -5.07 -13.46
CA TRP A 6 -9.85 -5.57 -12.84
C TRP A 6 -9.37 -6.82 -13.59
N THR A 7 -8.23 -6.74 -14.26
CA THR A 7 -7.56 -7.89 -14.86
C THR A 7 -6.48 -8.38 -13.92
N GLY A 8 -6.55 -9.65 -13.52
CA GLY A 8 -5.46 -10.29 -12.79
C GLY A 8 -4.16 -10.28 -13.59
N GLU A 9 -3.02 -10.33 -12.90
CA GLU A 9 -1.71 -10.47 -13.53
C GLU A 9 -0.93 -11.55 -12.78
N ALA A 10 -0.53 -12.59 -13.53
CA ALA A 10 0.33 -13.64 -13.03
C ALA A 10 1.75 -13.40 -13.54
N PHE A 11 2.69 -13.29 -12.62
CA PHE A 11 4.10 -13.11 -12.91
C PHE A 11 4.83 -14.46 -12.98
N PRO A 12 6.02 -14.52 -13.61
CA PRO A 12 6.87 -15.70 -13.51
C PRO A 12 7.23 -16.02 -12.04
N PRO A 13 7.43 -17.30 -11.69
CA PRO A 13 7.94 -17.68 -10.38
C PRO A 13 9.27 -17.03 -10.06
N VAL A 14 9.46 -16.64 -8.80
CA VAL A 14 10.72 -16.03 -8.32
C VAL A 14 11.70 -17.09 -7.78
N ASP A 15 11.17 -18.20 -7.27
CA ASP A 15 11.91 -19.36 -6.73
C ASP A 15 12.88 -19.03 -5.57
N HIS A 16 12.66 -17.91 -4.89
CA HIS A 16 13.27 -17.56 -3.61
C HIS A 16 12.45 -16.49 -2.87
N CYS A 17 12.76 -16.26 -1.58
CA CYS A 17 12.08 -15.23 -0.79
C CYS A 17 12.53 -13.82 -1.19
N ILE A 18 11.60 -12.95 -1.60
CA ILE A 18 11.89 -11.56 -2.01
C ILE A 18 12.21 -10.62 -0.85
N TYR A 19 12.08 -11.07 0.40
CA TYR A 19 12.25 -10.23 1.60
C TYR A 19 13.49 -10.60 2.42
N ALA A 20 13.88 -11.87 2.41
CA ALA A 20 14.99 -12.35 3.21
C ALA A 20 16.30 -12.24 2.43
N HIS A 21 17.43 -12.29 3.14
CA HIS A 21 18.72 -12.42 2.49
C HIS A 21 18.81 -13.79 1.81
N ARG A 22 19.46 -13.83 0.63
CA ARG A 22 19.56 -15.04 -0.19
C ARG A 22 20.31 -16.18 0.48
N ASP A 23 21.11 -15.88 1.50
CA ASP A 23 21.95 -16.84 2.20
C ASP A 23 21.19 -17.59 3.33
N GLU A 24 19.95 -17.20 3.62
CA GLU A 24 19.11 -17.93 4.58
C GLU A 24 18.33 -19.07 3.87
N GLU A 25 18.47 -20.31 4.34
CA GLU A 25 17.71 -21.45 3.82
C GLU A 25 16.22 -21.32 4.20
N HIS A 26 15.37 -21.14 3.18
CA HIS A 26 14.03 -20.58 3.37
C HIS A 26 12.93 -21.28 2.58
N THR A 27 12.99 -22.60 2.49
CA THR A 27 11.98 -23.43 1.82
C THR A 27 10.97 -24.01 2.82
N PRO A 28 9.71 -24.33 2.39
CA PRO A 28 9.13 -24.09 1.08
C PRO A 28 8.72 -22.61 0.86
N PHE A 29 8.64 -22.20 -0.42
CA PHE A 29 8.15 -20.89 -0.82
C PHE A 29 6.65 -20.90 -1.11
N THR A 30 5.96 -19.85 -0.66
CA THR A 30 4.55 -19.56 -0.91
C THR A 30 4.40 -18.47 -1.99
N ASP A 31 3.19 -18.35 -2.52
CA ASP A 31 2.83 -17.27 -3.43
C ASP A 31 2.55 -15.97 -2.66
N GLU A 32 3.10 -14.87 -3.14
CA GLU A 32 2.88 -13.55 -2.57
C GLU A 32 1.86 -12.79 -3.40
N HIS A 33 0.71 -12.46 -2.83
CA HIS A 33 -0.20 -11.52 -3.49
C HIS A 33 0.50 -10.15 -3.53
N ILE A 34 0.42 -9.38 -4.60
CA ILE A 34 1.01 -8.03 -4.64
C ILE A 34 0.13 -7.10 -3.80
N ILE A 35 -1.13 -6.95 -4.20
CA ILE A 35 -2.17 -6.30 -3.40
C ILE A 35 -2.76 -7.33 -2.43
N PRO A 36 -2.94 -7.01 -1.14
CA PRO A 36 -3.51 -7.94 -0.17
C PRO A 36 -4.79 -8.60 -0.68
N PHE A 37 -4.91 -9.92 -0.51
CA PHE A 37 -6.05 -10.70 -1.02
C PHE A 37 -7.41 -10.10 -0.66
N GLY A 38 -7.55 -9.56 0.55
CA GLY A 38 -8.80 -8.95 1.04
C GLY A 38 -9.20 -7.62 0.39
N LEU A 39 -8.32 -7.03 -0.42
CA LEU A 39 -8.57 -5.82 -1.20
C LEU A 39 -8.88 -6.13 -2.67
N LEU A 40 -8.68 -7.37 -3.12
CA LEU A 40 -8.91 -7.74 -4.51
C LEU A 40 -10.40 -8.01 -4.80
N PRO A 41 -10.87 -7.69 -6.02
CA PRO A 41 -12.22 -8.04 -6.44
C PRO A 41 -12.30 -9.54 -6.75
N LYS A 42 -13.52 -10.05 -6.90
CA LYS A 42 -13.73 -11.43 -7.36
C LYS A 42 -13.29 -11.56 -8.83
N GLY A 43 -12.60 -12.65 -9.17
CA GLY A 43 -12.25 -12.97 -10.57
C GLY A 43 -10.88 -12.51 -11.08
N GLY A 44 -10.03 -11.90 -10.25
CA GLY A 44 -8.64 -11.62 -10.64
C GLY A 44 -7.71 -11.50 -9.43
N ASP A 45 -6.48 -11.99 -9.58
CA ASP A 45 -5.42 -11.92 -8.58
C ASP A 45 -4.15 -11.33 -9.20
N TRP A 46 -3.40 -10.56 -8.39
CA TRP A 46 -2.04 -10.13 -8.71
C TRP A 46 -1.13 -10.84 -7.73
N PHE A 47 -0.32 -11.77 -8.19
CA PHE A 47 0.58 -12.51 -7.30
C PHE A 47 1.90 -12.88 -7.99
N LEU A 48 2.93 -12.97 -7.16
CA LEU A 48 4.23 -13.53 -7.49
C LEU A 48 4.27 -14.98 -7.00
N PRO A 49 4.40 -15.97 -7.91
CA PRO A 49 4.50 -17.35 -7.49
C PRO A 49 5.85 -17.64 -6.79
N LYS A 50 5.81 -18.50 -5.76
CA LYS A 50 7.01 -19.00 -5.06
C LYS A 50 8.01 -17.89 -4.67
N SER A 51 7.51 -16.84 -4.02
CA SER A 51 8.28 -15.61 -3.81
C SER A 51 8.41 -15.19 -2.35
N SER A 52 7.78 -15.90 -1.40
CA SER A 52 7.94 -15.62 0.03
C SER A 52 8.10 -16.90 0.83
N CYS A 53 9.00 -16.91 1.82
CA CYS A 53 9.11 -18.04 2.74
C CYS A 53 8.01 -17.95 3.82
N LEU A 54 7.73 -19.07 4.49
CA LEU A 54 6.68 -19.14 5.53
C LEU A 54 6.86 -18.10 6.65
N LYS A 55 8.10 -17.83 7.07
CA LYS A 55 8.42 -16.84 8.09
C LYS A 55 8.05 -15.42 7.66
N CYS A 56 8.46 -15.02 6.45
CA CYS A 56 8.15 -13.70 5.93
C CYS A 56 6.65 -13.57 5.63
N ASN A 57 6.02 -14.62 5.09
CA ASN A 57 4.58 -14.66 4.85
C ASN A 57 3.76 -14.47 6.15
N ALA A 58 4.19 -15.06 7.26
CA ALA A 58 3.55 -14.86 8.56
C ALA A 58 3.66 -13.41 9.05
N ILE A 59 4.83 -12.76 8.85
CA ILE A 59 5.04 -11.35 9.20
C ILE A 59 4.14 -10.45 8.35
N THR A 60 4.11 -10.65 7.03
CA THR A 60 3.31 -9.83 6.12
C THR A 60 1.82 -9.98 6.38
N THR A 61 1.36 -11.22 6.56
CA THR A 61 -0.03 -11.51 6.92
C THR A 61 -0.49 -10.76 8.16
N ARG A 62 0.36 -10.63 9.19
CA ARG A 62 0.00 -9.98 10.46
C ARG A 62 -0.31 -8.49 10.30
N PHE A 63 0.54 -7.73 9.60
CA PHE A 63 0.28 -6.31 9.40
C PHE A 63 -0.83 -6.08 8.38
N GLU A 64 -0.95 -6.92 7.35
CA GLU A 64 -2.07 -6.86 6.40
C GLU A 64 -3.40 -7.10 7.10
N ASP A 65 -3.50 -8.12 7.96
CA ASP A 65 -4.72 -8.43 8.72
C ASP A 65 -5.14 -7.24 9.60
N THR A 66 -4.19 -6.47 10.13
CA THR A 66 -4.50 -5.26 10.89
C THR A 66 -5.21 -4.24 10.00
N CYS A 67 -4.67 -3.94 8.82
CA CYS A 67 -5.29 -3.00 7.89
C CYS A 67 -6.62 -3.53 7.36
N LEU A 68 -6.69 -4.80 6.97
CA LEU A 68 -7.87 -5.44 6.37
C LEU A 68 -9.05 -5.56 7.35
N ARG A 69 -8.79 -5.67 8.65
CA ARG A 69 -9.85 -5.82 9.67
C ARG A 69 -10.15 -4.53 10.40
N GLY A 70 -9.11 -3.78 10.76
CA GLY A 70 -9.23 -2.54 11.53
C GLY A 70 -9.59 -1.35 10.64
N THR A 71 -8.81 -1.10 9.59
CA THR A 71 -8.91 0.13 8.78
C THR A 71 -9.91 -0.01 7.62
N PHE A 72 -9.89 -1.15 6.92
CA PHE A 72 -10.69 -1.36 5.70
C PHE A 72 -11.80 -2.40 5.87
N GLY A 73 -12.02 -2.93 7.08
CA GLY A 73 -12.93 -4.05 7.33
C GLY A 73 -14.36 -3.80 6.85
N VAL A 74 -14.98 -2.72 7.32
CA VAL A 74 -16.34 -2.34 6.91
C VAL A 74 -16.39 -2.02 5.41
N PHE A 75 -15.42 -1.25 4.91
CA PHE A 75 -15.40 -0.79 3.52
C PHE A 75 -15.28 -1.94 2.52
N ARG A 76 -14.35 -2.88 2.73
CA ARG A 76 -14.16 -4.02 1.83
C ARG A 76 -15.35 -4.98 1.82
N GLU A 77 -16.10 -5.05 2.91
CA GLU A 77 -17.32 -5.86 3.00
C GLU A 77 -18.49 -5.23 2.24
N HIS A 78 -18.65 -3.89 2.33
CA HIS A 78 -19.56 -3.11 1.49
C HIS A 78 -19.26 -3.27 -0.01
N LEU A 79 -17.99 -3.41 -0.36
CA LEU A 79 -17.53 -3.58 -1.74
C LEU A 79 -17.58 -5.02 -2.25
N ASP A 80 -18.02 -5.96 -1.42
CA ASP A 80 -18.05 -7.38 -1.77
C ASP A 80 -16.71 -7.98 -2.20
N LEU A 81 -15.61 -7.45 -1.64
CA LEU A 81 -14.26 -7.93 -1.94
C LEU A 81 -14.00 -9.32 -1.37
N LYS A 82 -12.90 -9.91 -1.84
CA LYS A 82 -12.49 -11.27 -1.49
C LYS A 82 -12.36 -11.47 0.02
N THR A 83 -12.76 -12.66 0.47
CA THR A 83 -12.59 -13.10 1.86
C THR A 83 -12.46 -14.62 1.91
N ARG A 84 -11.52 -15.09 2.75
CA ARG A 84 -11.40 -16.52 3.06
C ARG A 84 -12.45 -16.98 4.09
N ARG A 85 -13.06 -16.04 4.82
CA ARG A 85 -14.01 -16.31 5.93
C ARG A 85 -15.43 -15.94 5.55
N LYS A 86 -15.96 -16.54 4.48
CA LYS A 86 -17.30 -16.23 3.93
C LYS A 86 -18.41 -16.30 4.98
N LYS A 87 -18.37 -17.28 5.90
CA LYS A 87 -19.36 -17.46 6.97
C LYS A 87 -19.43 -16.31 7.98
N ASN A 88 -18.34 -15.54 8.15
CA ASN A 88 -18.30 -14.42 9.10
C ASN A 88 -18.78 -13.09 8.48
N ARG A 89 -19.01 -13.07 7.17
CA ARG A 89 -19.33 -11.85 6.45
C ARG A 89 -20.76 -11.34 6.71
N ASN A 90 -21.70 -12.26 6.91
CA ASN A 90 -23.10 -11.92 7.19
C ASN A 90 -23.39 -11.80 8.69
N LYS A 91 -22.35 -11.87 9.54
CA LYS A 91 -22.53 -11.69 10.98
C LYS A 91 -22.61 -10.20 11.31
N PRO A 92 -23.47 -9.79 12.25
CA PRO A 92 -23.43 -8.45 12.81
C PRO A 92 -22.02 -8.06 13.28
N ARG A 93 -21.76 -6.76 13.33
CA ARG A 93 -20.56 -6.18 13.93
C ARG A 93 -20.96 -5.40 15.17
N GLU A 94 -20.14 -5.51 16.20
CA GLU A 94 -20.22 -4.63 17.35
C GLU A 94 -19.69 -3.26 16.94
N VAL A 95 -20.57 -2.26 17.00
CA VAL A 95 -20.28 -0.87 16.69
C VAL A 95 -20.29 -0.07 17.98
N TRP A 96 -19.27 0.77 18.15
CA TRP A 96 -19.12 1.61 19.32
C TRP A 96 -19.59 3.03 19.04
N PHE A 97 -20.46 3.52 19.90
CA PHE A 97 -20.99 4.88 19.88
C PHE A 97 -20.63 5.62 21.15
N LYS A 98 -20.37 6.92 21.01
CA LYS A 98 -20.15 7.82 22.12
C LYS A 98 -21.37 8.71 22.33
N GLY A 99 -21.95 8.66 23.53
CA GLY A 99 -23.11 9.45 23.93
C GLY A 99 -22.76 10.92 24.22
N PRO A 100 -23.76 11.82 24.28
CA PRO A 100 -23.60 13.21 24.66
C PRO A 100 -22.93 13.45 26.01
N ASP A 101 -23.17 12.56 26.95
CA ASP A 101 -22.60 12.52 28.29
C ASP A 101 -21.19 11.91 28.35
N GLY A 102 -20.62 11.54 27.19
CA GLY A 102 -19.34 10.87 27.08
C GLY A 102 -19.39 9.36 27.34
N SER A 103 -20.56 8.78 27.61
CA SER A 103 -20.73 7.33 27.81
C SER A 103 -20.44 6.54 26.52
N ASP A 104 -19.88 5.35 26.68
CA ASP A 104 -19.71 4.41 25.57
C ASP A 104 -20.89 3.44 25.53
N SER A 105 -21.46 3.25 24.34
CA SER A 105 -22.50 2.25 24.08
C SER A 105 -22.11 1.37 22.90
N LYS A 106 -22.55 0.12 22.95
CA LYS A 106 -22.32 -0.86 21.88
C LYS A 106 -23.64 -1.25 21.25
N GLN A 107 -23.63 -1.41 19.94
CA GLN A 107 -24.77 -1.91 19.20
C GLN A 107 -24.31 -2.96 18.17
N GLU A 108 -25.04 -4.06 18.07
CA GLU A 108 -24.86 -5.00 16.96
C GLU A 108 -25.58 -4.48 15.72
N MET A 109 -24.85 -4.37 14.61
CA MET A 109 -25.38 -3.85 13.34
C MET A 109 -24.96 -4.74 12.18
N GLN A 110 -25.84 -4.92 11.19
CA GLN A 110 -25.41 -5.54 9.93
C GLN A 110 -24.48 -4.58 9.19
N VAL A 111 -23.52 -5.10 8.42
CA VAL A 111 -22.57 -4.26 7.68
C VAL A 111 -23.29 -3.29 6.73
N ALA A 112 -24.39 -3.72 6.13
CA ALA A 112 -25.22 -2.87 5.26
C ALA A 112 -25.78 -1.64 6.00
N ASP A 113 -25.97 -1.73 7.31
CA ASP A 113 -26.47 -0.66 8.17
C ASP A 113 -25.34 0.15 8.80
N ILE A 114 -24.07 -0.15 8.50
CA ILE A 114 -22.93 0.65 8.98
C ILE A 114 -22.53 1.61 7.88
N PRO A 115 -22.22 2.90 8.18
CA PRO A 115 -21.80 3.85 7.15
C PRO A 115 -20.72 3.29 6.25
N ARG A 116 -20.88 3.48 4.95
CA ARG A 116 -19.82 3.17 4.00
C ARG A 116 -18.79 4.30 3.99
N TYR A 117 -17.68 4.09 4.71
CA TYR A 117 -16.54 5.00 4.74
C TYR A 117 -15.22 4.31 4.37
N CYS A 118 -14.26 5.08 3.87
CA CYS A 118 -12.88 4.67 3.68
C CYS A 118 -11.95 5.65 4.39
N LEU A 119 -10.99 5.11 5.14
CA LEU A 119 -9.92 5.88 5.78
C LEU A 119 -8.69 5.93 4.86
N GLY A 120 -7.99 7.05 4.89
CA GLY A 120 -6.72 7.27 4.20
C GLY A 120 -5.92 8.37 4.90
N PHE A 121 -4.78 8.73 4.32
CA PHE A 121 -3.87 9.72 4.90
C PHE A 121 -3.25 10.57 3.82
N ASN A 122 -3.36 11.90 3.95
CA ASN A 122 -2.58 12.85 3.18
C ASN A 122 -1.28 13.11 3.93
N TRP A 123 -0.30 12.24 3.77
CA TRP A 123 1.03 12.43 4.33
C TRP A 123 1.84 13.43 3.51
N LEU A 124 2.81 14.07 4.16
CA LEU A 124 3.88 14.74 3.42
C LEU A 124 4.64 13.73 2.53
N PRO A 125 5.38 14.18 1.49
CA PRO A 125 6.19 13.29 0.64
C PRO A 125 7.18 12.41 1.42
N PRO A 126 7.73 11.33 0.86
CA PRO A 126 8.81 10.59 1.52
C PRO A 126 9.97 11.50 1.92
N GLY A 127 10.52 11.34 3.13
CA GLY A 127 11.63 12.16 3.64
C GLY A 127 12.85 12.18 2.72
N ILE A 128 13.14 11.07 2.04
CA ILE A 128 14.21 10.98 1.07
C ILE A 128 14.03 11.95 -0.11
N LEU A 129 12.79 12.17 -0.58
CA LEU A 129 12.49 13.14 -1.65
C LEU A 129 12.59 14.59 -1.17
N ARG A 130 12.64 14.82 0.15
CA ARG A 130 12.82 16.13 0.77
C ARG A 130 14.27 16.40 1.18
N GLY A 131 15.21 15.51 0.84
CA GLY A 131 16.62 15.63 1.25
C GLY A 131 16.83 15.49 2.77
N GLN A 132 15.90 14.84 3.48
CA GLN A 132 16.05 14.59 4.91
C GLN A 132 16.93 13.35 5.15
N SER A 133 17.54 13.26 6.32
CA SER A 133 18.18 12.02 6.77
C SER A 133 17.13 11.04 7.32
N PRO A 134 17.37 9.71 7.24
CA PRO A 134 16.55 8.74 7.96
C PRO A 134 16.50 9.06 9.46
N THR A 135 15.32 8.95 10.08
CA THR A 135 15.13 9.16 11.53
C THR A 135 14.37 7.98 12.13
N SER A 136 14.71 7.60 13.37
CA SER A 136 14.01 6.57 14.16
C SER A 136 12.62 7.00 14.62
N GLU A 137 12.24 8.25 14.41
CA GLU A 137 10.94 8.76 14.77
C GLU A 137 9.88 8.32 13.76
N LEU A 138 8.88 7.57 14.23
CA LEU A 138 7.69 7.22 13.46
C LEU A 138 6.71 8.41 13.39
N ASN A 139 7.19 9.52 12.84
CA ASN A 139 6.42 10.77 12.75
C ASN A 139 5.89 10.95 11.32
N PHE A 140 4.76 10.30 11.03
CA PHE A 140 3.98 10.62 9.84
C PHE A 140 3.29 11.97 10.02
N SER A 141 3.83 13.02 9.41
CA SER A 141 3.15 14.32 9.33
C SER A 141 2.11 14.30 8.20
N GLY A 142 0.89 14.71 8.51
CA GLY A 142 -0.19 14.78 7.54
C GLY A 142 -1.58 14.80 8.15
N GLU A 143 -2.58 14.62 7.30
CA GLU A 143 -3.98 14.63 7.69
C GLU A 143 -4.61 13.24 7.55
N THR A 144 -5.50 12.89 8.47
CA THR A 144 -6.38 11.72 8.29
C THR A 144 -7.51 12.10 7.34
N VAL A 145 -7.71 11.30 6.31
CA VAL A 145 -8.76 11.49 5.31
C VAL A 145 -9.85 10.47 5.55
N LEU A 146 -11.07 10.96 5.80
CA LEU A 146 -12.27 10.15 5.87
C LEU A 146 -13.13 10.43 4.63
N ARG A 147 -13.42 9.39 3.85
CA ARG A 147 -14.30 9.48 2.67
C ARG A 147 -15.57 8.68 2.91
N TYR A 148 -16.72 9.33 2.75
CA TYR A 148 -18.05 8.74 2.91
C TYR A 148 -19.02 9.42 1.94
N ALA A 149 -20.15 8.78 1.65
CA ALA A 149 -21.20 9.41 0.85
C ALA A 149 -21.86 10.54 1.65
N ARG A 150 -22.17 11.67 1.00
CA ARG A 150 -22.85 12.80 1.66
C ARG A 150 -24.16 12.35 2.32
N GLY A 151 -24.39 12.74 3.57
CA GLY A 151 -25.59 12.34 4.31
C GLY A 151 -25.52 10.93 4.91
N GLU A 152 -24.45 10.16 4.65
CA GLU A 152 -24.34 8.78 5.14
C GLU A 152 -24.07 8.73 6.64
N LEU A 153 -23.18 9.58 7.15
CA LEU A 153 -22.87 9.61 8.59
C LEU A 153 -23.99 10.26 9.39
N GLU A 154 -24.66 11.25 8.80
CA GLU A 154 -25.73 12.03 9.40
C GLU A 154 -26.95 11.18 9.76
N LYS A 155 -27.14 10.02 9.13
CA LYS A 155 -28.16 9.02 9.50
C LYS A 155 -27.92 8.39 10.89
N PHE A 156 -26.69 8.45 11.39
CA PHE A 156 -26.25 7.74 12.61
C PHE A 156 -25.90 8.66 13.78
N ILE A 157 -25.75 9.96 13.50
CA ILE A 157 -25.36 11.00 14.45
C ILE A 157 -26.55 11.75 15.13
N PRO A 158 -27.85 11.62 14.78
CA PRO A 158 -28.89 12.49 15.36
C PRO A 158 -28.93 12.49 16.91
N ASP A 159 -28.69 11.33 17.53
CA ASP A 159 -28.72 11.15 18.99
C ASP A 159 -27.36 10.70 19.59
N LYS A 160 -26.28 10.73 18.81
CA LYS A 160 -24.95 10.22 19.19
C LYS A 160 -23.87 11.27 18.92
N HIS A 161 -22.93 11.47 19.85
CA HIS A 161 -21.82 12.42 19.67
C HIS A 161 -20.65 11.84 18.87
N GLY A 162 -20.56 10.52 18.76
CA GLY A 162 -19.47 9.89 18.03
C GLY A 162 -19.73 8.45 17.63
N PHE A 163 -18.98 8.00 16.62
CA PHE A 163 -19.00 6.67 16.06
C PHE A 163 -17.56 6.21 15.85
N ARG A 164 -17.20 5.00 16.30
CA ARG A 164 -15.85 4.46 16.08
C ARG A 164 -15.69 3.89 14.68
N LEU A 165 -14.91 4.58 13.84
CA LEU A 165 -14.61 4.23 12.45
C LEU A 165 -13.54 3.12 12.27
N GLY A 166 -13.32 2.30 13.30
CA GLY A 166 -12.33 1.22 13.29
C GLY A 166 -11.04 1.53 14.04
N SER A 167 -9.94 0.93 13.59
CA SER A 167 -8.60 1.13 14.14
C SER A 167 -7.57 1.32 13.04
N VAL A 168 -6.64 2.24 13.29
CA VAL A 168 -5.56 2.57 12.37
C VAL A 168 -4.24 2.30 13.07
N ARG A 169 -3.37 1.51 12.44
CA ARG A 169 -1.95 1.42 12.80
C ARG A 169 -1.14 1.92 11.62
N MET A 170 -0.65 3.15 11.69
CA MET A 170 0.00 3.83 10.56
C MET A 170 1.22 3.06 10.04
N LEU A 171 2.04 2.52 10.93
CA LEU A 171 3.20 1.71 10.54
C LEU A 171 2.83 0.45 9.77
N ASP A 172 1.76 -0.25 10.17
CA ASP A 172 1.31 -1.43 9.41
C ASP A 172 0.77 -1.05 8.05
N PHE A 173 0.05 0.07 7.97
CA PHE A 173 -0.44 0.58 6.70
C PHE A 173 0.72 0.94 5.77
N ALA A 174 1.76 1.58 6.30
CA ALA A 174 3.00 1.84 5.58
C ALA A 174 3.73 0.55 5.16
N ARG A 175 3.84 -0.46 6.04
CA ARG A 175 4.41 -1.78 5.71
C ARG A 175 3.60 -2.51 4.63
N MET A 176 2.28 -2.37 4.63
CA MET A 176 1.42 -2.89 3.57
C MET A 176 1.71 -2.20 2.23
N LEU A 177 1.84 -0.86 2.22
CA LEU A 177 2.23 -0.11 1.02
C LEU A 177 3.64 -0.49 0.54
N ALA A 178 4.59 -0.63 1.47
CA ALA A 178 5.96 -1.08 1.19
C ALA A 178 5.95 -2.44 0.47
N LYS A 179 5.21 -3.39 1.02
CA LYS A 179 5.08 -4.73 0.46
C LYS A 179 4.42 -4.71 -0.93
N ILE A 180 3.37 -3.91 -1.13
CA ILE A 180 2.72 -3.75 -2.44
C ILE A 180 3.74 -3.24 -3.46
N ALA A 181 4.48 -2.17 -3.14
CA ALA A 181 5.46 -1.58 -4.05
C ALA A 181 6.62 -2.53 -4.34
N HIS A 182 7.18 -3.19 -3.31
CA HIS A 182 8.31 -4.09 -3.44
C HIS A 182 7.97 -5.30 -4.31
N SER A 183 6.87 -5.99 -4.00
CA SER A 183 6.42 -7.15 -4.79
C SER A 183 6.07 -6.74 -6.24
N TYR A 184 5.38 -5.61 -6.43
CA TYR A 184 5.11 -5.10 -7.77
C TYR A 184 6.39 -4.77 -8.55
N ALA A 185 7.39 -4.18 -7.90
CA ALA A 185 8.68 -3.87 -8.52
C ALA A 185 9.44 -5.11 -8.96
N ILE A 186 9.47 -6.16 -8.12
CA ILE A 186 10.08 -7.45 -8.49
C ILE A 186 9.36 -8.05 -9.71
N GLY A 187 8.03 -8.08 -9.71
CA GLY A 187 7.25 -8.63 -10.82
C GLY A 187 7.42 -7.85 -12.13
N LYS A 188 7.37 -6.52 -12.07
CA LYS A 188 7.39 -5.65 -13.26
C LYS A 188 8.78 -5.32 -13.78
N CYS A 189 9.74 -5.10 -12.88
CA CYS A 189 11.07 -4.62 -13.24
C CYS A 189 12.14 -5.72 -13.15
N GLY A 190 11.87 -6.79 -12.40
CA GLY A 190 12.85 -7.81 -12.05
C GLY A 190 13.75 -7.40 -10.88
N GLU A 191 14.18 -8.39 -10.13
CA GLU A 191 15.04 -8.24 -8.94
C GLU A 191 16.38 -7.54 -9.18
N ASN A 192 16.91 -7.62 -10.40
CA ASN A 192 18.22 -7.08 -10.74
C ASN A 192 18.14 -5.63 -11.25
N ALA A 193 16.95 -5.02 -11.31
CA ALA A 193 16.79 -3.64 -11.76
C ALA A 193 17.14 -2.59 -10.69
N PHE A 194 17.17 -2.98 -9.41
CA PHE A 194 17.39 -2.06 -8.29
C PHE A 194 18.09 -2.74 -7.12
N GLU A 195 18.58 -1.93 -6.19
CA GLU A 195 19.04 -2.32 -4.86
C GLU A 195 17.89 -2.09 -3.87
N PRO A 196 17.26 -3.14 -3.31
CA PRO A 196 16.08 -2.99 -2.46
C PRO A 196 16.33 -2.26 -1.15
N MET A 197 15.41 -1.39 -0.74
CA MET A 197 15.47 -0.64 0.53
C MET A 197 14.29 -0.92 1.47
N LEU A 198 13.25 -1.61 1.00
CA LEU A 198 12.03 -1.90 1.77
C LEU A 198 12.05 -3.21 2.60
N PRO A 199 12.87 -4.24 2.35
CA PRO A 199 12.76 -5.51 3.07
C PRO A 199 12.83 -5.39 4.59
N ASP A 200 13.77 -4.60 5.15
CA ASP A 200 13.89 -4.47 6.60
C ASP A 200 12.69 -3.75 7.23
N LEU A 201 12.14 -2.75 6.55
CA LEU A 201 10.88 -2.11 6.95
C LEU A 201 9.72 -3.11 6.94
N ILE A 202 9.58 -3.89 5.87
CA ILE A 202 8.53 -4.90 5.70
C ILE A 202 8.62 -5.98 6.79
N LEU A 203 9.83 -6.45 7.07
CA LEU A 203 10.09 -7.49 8.07
C LEU A 203 10.07 -6.96 9.51
N GLY A 204 9.96 -5.64 9.68
CA GLY A 204 9.95 -4.96 10.97
C GLY A 204 11.27 -5.00 11.71
N ARG A 205 12.37 -5.08 10.97
CA ARG A 205 13.73 -4.84 11.43
C ARG A 205 14.06 -3.34 11.46
N ASP A 206 13.28 -2.56 10.69
CA ASP A 206 13.31 -1.10 10.65
C ASP A 206 11.88 -0.52 10.80
N GLU A 207 11.78 0.68 11.38
CA GLU A 207 10.57 1.48 11.54
C GLU A 207 10.66 2.87 10.87
N HIS A 208 11.71 3.17 10.09
CA HIS A 208 11.93 4.42 9.34
C HIS A 208 10.97 4.60 8.15
N ALA A 209 9.69 4.22 8.29
CA ALA A 209 8.70 4.27 7.23
C ALA A 209 8.52 5.66 6.60
N PRO A 210 8.45 6.78 7.35
CA PRO A 210 8.27 8.13 6.77
C PRO A 210 9.42 8.57 5.85
N TYR A 211 10.59 7.94 5.95
CA TYR A 211 11.72 8.24 5.08
C TYR A 211 11.49 7.72 3.64
N LEU A 212 10.95 6.51 3.51
CA LEU A 212 10.75 5.82 2.23
C LEU A 212 9.31 5.92 1.70
N ILE A 213 8.35 6.29 2.57
CA ILE A 213 6.92 6.26 2.29
C ILE A 213 6.30 7.59 2.71
N GLY A 214 5.48 8.15 1.83
CA GLY A 214 4.77 9.41 2.09
C GLY A 214 3.62 9.60 1.12
N GLY A 215 3.05 10.80 1.09
CA GLY A 215 1.95 11.17 0.20
C GLY A 215 2.40 11.94 -1.04
N ASP A 216 1.46 12.15 -1.96
CA ASP A 216 1.65 13.07 -3.08
C ASP A 216 1.47 14.52 -2.63
N PRO A 217 2.44 15.42 -2.89
CA PRO A 217 2.33 16.82 -2.49
C PRO A 217 1.19 17.57 -3.20
N ARG A 218 0.63 17.01 -4.27
CA ARG A 218 -0.53 17.57 -4.99
C ARG A 218 -1.86 17.30 -4.28
N GLY A 219 -1.84 16.55 -3.18
CA GLY A 219 -3.03 16.20 -2.40
C GLY A 219 -3.83 15.05 -2.99
N THR A 220 -5.11 14.97 -2.62
CA THR A 220 -5.98 13.87 -3.04
C THR A 220 -6.51 14.08 -4.46
N PRO A 221 -6.18 13.22 -5.45
CA PRO A 221 -6.69 13.37 -6.80
C PRO A 221 -8.19 13.01 -6.90
N PRO A 222 -8.90 13.45 -7.97
CA PRO A 222 -10.29 13.07 -8.22
C PRO A 222 -10.51 11.55 -8.32
N ALA A 223 -11.74 11.08 -8.14
CA ALA A 223 -12.08 9.66 -8.29
C ALA A 223 -11.83 9.18 -9.72
N GLN A 224 -11.41 7.91 -9.83
CA GLN A 224 -11.30 7.18 -11.08
C GLN A 224 -12.37 6.07 -11.10
N PRO A 225 -13.59 6.31 -11.62
CA PRO A 225 -14.77 5.46 -11.38
C PRO A 225 -14.64 3.99 -11.77
N ARG A 226 -13.67 3.65 -12.63
CA ARG A 226 -13.43 2.29 -13.15
C ARG A 226 -12.16 1.63 -12.62
N VAL A 227 -11.46 2.26 -11.67
CA VAL A 227 -10.18 1.77 -11.15
C VAL A 227 -10.33 1.48 -9.66
N LEU A 228 -10.17 0.20 -9.29
CA LEU A 228 -10.21 -0.20 -7.89
C LEU A 228 -8.92 0.19 -7.18
N HIS A 229 -7.78 -0.24 -7.67
CA HIS A 229 -6.46 0.17 -7.19
C HIS A 229 -5.62 0.60 -8.39
N ASP A 230 -4.73 1.56 -8.17
CA ASP A 230 -3.82 2.07 -9.19
C ASP A 230 -2.39 1.98 -8.67
N ILE A 231 -1.47 1.49 -9.51
CA ILE A 231 -0.04 1.39 -9.21
C ILE A 231 0.74 1.77 -10.45
N TYR A 232 1.52 2.84 -10.39
CA TYR A 232 2.30 3.32 -11.53
C TYR A 232 3.73 3.72 -11.12
N PRO A 233 4.71 3.56 -12.03
CA PRO A 233 6.11 3.82 -11.72
C PRO A 233 6.37 5.30 -11.50
N MET A 234 7.31 5.56 -10.59
CA MET A 234 7.90 6.88 -10.34
C MET A 234 9.43 6.73 -10.38
N SER A 235 10.11 7.76 -10.86
CA SER A 235 11.57 7.84 -10.78
C SER A 235 11.94 9.22 -10.30
N ALA A 236 12.85 9.28 -9.33
CA ALA A 236 13.35 10.52 -8.78
C ALA A 236 14.88 10.46 -8.74
N ALA A 237 15.52 11.47 -9.31
CA ALA A 237 16.92 11.78 -9.01
C ALA A 237 16.92 12.68 -7.76
N ILE A 238 17.80 12.39 -6.81
CA ILE A 238 17.86 13.13 -5.54
C ILE A 238 19.29 13.62 -5.36
N GLY A 239 19.46 14.93 -5.19
CA GLY A 239 20.79 15.55 -5.10
C GLY A 239 21.56 15.53 -6.43
N ASP A 240 22.82 15.96 -6.36
CA ASP A 240 23.72 16.10 -7.52
C ASP A 240 24.62 14.88 -7.73
N ASP A 241 24.49 13.84 -6.89
CA ASP A 241 25.32 12.63 -6.92
C ASP A 241 24.96 11.64 -8.05
N GLY A 242 23.90 11.96 -8.81
CA GLY A 242 23.42 11.14 -9.92
C GLY A 242 22.67 9.87 -9.49
N ILE A 243 22.41 9.66 -8.20
CA ILE A 243 21.65 8.50 -7.72
C ILE A 243 20.19 8.67 -8.13
N THR A 244 19.69 7.68 -8.88
CA THR A 244 18.28 7.59 -9.26
C THR A 244 17.58 6.53 -8.44
N TYR A 245 16.43 6.87 -7.89
CA TYR A 245 15.59 5.95 -7.12
C TYR A 245 14.45 5.41 -7.98
N LEU A 246 14.16 4.12 -7.80
CA LEU A 246 12.96 3.48 -8.27
C LEU A 246 11.89 3.62 -7.19
N GLY A 247 10.73 4.14 -7.56
CA GLY A 247 9.56 4.18 -6.70
C GLY A 247 8.29 3.84 -7.46
N PHE A 248 7.22 3.68 -6.71
CA PHE A 248 5.87 3.53 -7.25
C PHE A 248 4.93 4.45 -6.50
N VAL A 249 3.95 4.96 -7.23
CA VAL A 249 2.78 5.59 -6.63
C VAL A 249 1.70 4.53 -6.49
N ILE A 250 1.14 4.40 -5.29
CA ILE A 250 0.05 3.48 -4.99
C ILE A 250 -1.19 4.28 -4.62
N ARG A 251 -2.32 3.94 -5.22
CA ARG A 251 -3.63 4.46 -4.86
C ARG A 251 -4.60 3.31 -4.59
N LEU A 252 -5.01 3.15 -3.35
CA LEU A 252 -6.01 2.15 -2.98
C LEU A 252 -7.42 2.74 -3.07
N PHE A 253 -8.37 2.04 -3.69
CA PHE A 253 -9.75 2.51 -3.88
C PHE A 253 -9.86 3.79 -4.72
N ALA A 254 -9.15 3.83 -5.85
CA ALA A 254 -9.01 5.02 -6.70
C ALA A 254 -10.37 5.60 -7.17
N PHE A 255 -11.40 4.76 -7.27
CA PHE A 255 -12.79 5.16 -7.56
C PHE A 255 -13.47 5.97 -6.45
N TRP A 256 -12.86 6.15 -5.27
CA TRP A 256 -13.48 6.74 -4.07
C TRP A 256 -12.69 7.94 -3.52
N GLU A 257 -12.10 8.76 -4.39
CA GLU A 257 -11.36 10.00 -4.03
C GLU A 257 -10.39 9.79 -2.86
N THR A 258 -9.65 8.67 -2.88
CA THR A 258 -8.69 8.33 -1.85
C THR A 258 -7.30 8.93 -2.14
N PRO A 259 -6.49 9.17 -1.10
CA PRO A 259 -5.12 9.65 -1.24
C PRO A 259 -4.21 8.71 -2.05
N THR A 260 -3.11 9.27 -2.53
CA THR A 260 -2.03 8.57 -3.22
C THR A 260 -0.78 8.52 -2.33
N TYR A 261 -0.03 7.44 -2.44
CA TYR A 261 1.13 7.17 -1.62
C TYR A 261 2.36 6.96 -2.50
N PHE A 262 3.42 7.70 -2.22
CA PHE A 262 4.71 7.52 -2.87
C PHE A 262 5.54 6.54 -2.04
N VAL A 263 6.03 5.49 -2.68
CA VAL A 263 6.87 4.48 -2.04
C VAL A 263 8.16 4.32 -2.82
N ILE A 264 9.27 4.59 -2.16
CA ILE A 264 10.61 4.42 -2.71
C ILE A 264 11.08 2.99 -2.46
N VAL A 265 11.27 2.23 -3.53
CA VAL A 265 11.55 0.80 -3.47
C VAL A 265 13.05 0.53 -3.34
N GLY A 266 13.87 1.33 -4.01
CA GLY A 266 15.31 1.11 -4.03
C GLY A 266 16.09 2.03 -4.94
N ARG A 267 17.42 1.93 -4.89
CA ARG A 267 18.31 2.64 -5.83
C ARG A 267 18.31 1.89 -7.16
N LYS A 268 18.12 2.59 -8.29
CA LYS A 268 18.22 1.95 -9.61
C LYS A 268 19.66 1.52 -9.85
N LYS A 269 19.83 0.29 -10.33
CA LYS A 269 21.12 -0.17 -10.85
C LYS A 269 21.29 0.42 -12.24
N TRP A 270 22.34 1.21 -12.46
CA TRP A 270 22.67 1.72 -13.79
C TRP A 270 22.92 0.52 -14.73
N ARG A 271 22.17 0.42 -15.82
CA ARG A 271 22.55 -0.51 -16.89
C ARG A 271 23.81 0.04 -17.55
N VAL A 272 24.95 -0.60 -17.32
CA VAL A 272 26.10 -0.47 -18.24
C VAL A 272 25.70 -1.16 -19.55
N GLY A 273 24.94 -0.47 -20.40
CA GLY A 273 24.94 -0.75 -21.83
C GLY A 273 26.28 -0.29 -22.40
N PRO A 274 26.81 -0.95 -23.45
CA PRO A 274 28.11 -0.58 -24.00
C PRO A 274 28.09 0.91 -24.36
N ARG A 275 28.96 1.70 -23.73
CA ARG A 275 29.28 3.03 -24.24
C ARG A 275 29.79 2.81 -25.66
N ASN A 276 29.03 3.24 -26.65
CA ASN A 276 29.56 3.45 -27.98
C ASN A 276 30.60 4.56 -27.86
N GLU A 277 31.84 4.18 -27.55
CA GLU A 277 33.02 4.97 -27.85
C GLU A 277 33.14 5.07 -29.37
N ARG A 278 32.43 6.03 -29.96
CA ARG A 278 32.67 6.52 -31.31
C ARG A 278 31.90 7.82 -31.47
N LEU A 279 32.56 8.93 -31.13
CA LEU A 279 32.42 10.24 -31.77
C LEU A 279 33.30 11.26 -31.03
N ALA A 280 34.59 11.27 -31.36
CA ALA A 280 35.46 12.46 -31.32
C ALA A 280 36.80 12.12 -32.03
N ARG A 281 36.73 11.72 -33.30
CA ARG A 281 37.85 11.83 -34.26
C ARG A 281 37.28 12.36 -35.57
N SER A 282 37.22 13.68 -35.67
CA SER A 282 37.27 14.45 -36.91
C SER A 282 37.30 15.92 -36.52
N GLY A 283 38.50 16.51 -36.52
CA GLY A 283 38.70 17.94 -36.26
C GLY A 283 38.26 18.82 -37.44
N PRO A 284 38.62 20.11 -37.42
CA PRO A 284 38.77 20.88 -38.64
C PRO A 284 40.26 21.08 -38.97
N SER A 285 40.61 20.69 -40.18
CA SER A 285 41.74 21.21 -40.93
C SER A 285 41.61 22.72 -41.11
N ALA A 286 42.63 23.46 -40.68
CA ALA A 286 43.11 24.72 -41.27
C ALA A 286 44.59 24.85 -40.90
#